data_AF-A0A3D9DNV4-F1
#
_entry.id   AF-A0A3D9DNV4-F1
#
_cell.length_a   1.000
_cell.length_b   1.000
_cell.length_c   1.000
_cell.angle_alpha   90.00
_cell.angle_beta   90.00
_cell.angle_gamma   90.00
#
_symmetry.space_group_name_H-M   'P 1'
#
loop_
_entity.id
_entity.type
_entity.pdbx_description
1 polymer ?
#
loop_
_entity_poly.entity_id
_entity_poly.type
_entity_poly.pdbx_seq_one_letter_code
_entity_poly.pdbx_strand_id
1 'polypeptide(L)'
;MKNFKLLLGAALIFAVGSAFTASNKAVAGEYVLQGSTYVLKSTLPPGHCEQSQNICDYTKTNPSGNNTDPANFTPNQRNASWISE
;
A
#
# COMPACT_ATOMS: atom_id res chain seq x y z
N MET A 1 -36.75 27.60 32.39
CA MET A 1 -36.73 26.32 31.66
C MET A 1 -36.38 26.66 30.20
N LYS A 2 -35.11 26.47 29.81
CA LYS A 2 -34.66 25.51 28.77
C LYS A 2 -35.49 25.68 27.48
N ASN A 3 -34.95 26.15 26.36
CA ASN A 3 -34.13 25.32 25.48
C ASN A 3 -33.29 26.18 24.52
N PHE A 4 -32.01 26.33 24.85
CA PHE A 4 -30.94 26.71 23.94
C PHE A 4 -30.44 25.41 23.32
N LYS A 5 -30.87 25.05 22.11
CA LYS A 5 -30.36 23.88 21.38
C LYS A 5 -30.91 23.88 19.97
N LEU A 6 -30.01 23.99 19.00
CA LEU A 6 -30.07 23.47 17.61
C LEU A 6 -29.46 24.44 16.59
N LEU A 7 -28.24 24.93 16.86
CA LEU A 7 -27.35 25.44 15.82
C LEU A 7 -26.00 24.71 15.91
N LEU A 8 -26.06 23.38 15.87
CA LEU A 8 -24.87 22.54 15.78
C LEU A 8 -25.14 21.42 14.75
N GLY A 9 -25.53 21.83 13.55
CA GLY A 9 -25.92 20.92 12.46
C GLY A 9 -24.99 20.96 11.25
N ALA A 10 -23.79 21.56 11.34
CA ALA A 10 -23.00 21.88 10.14
C ALA A 10 -21.48 21.68 10.32
N ALA A 11 -21.04 20.60 10.97
CA ALA A 11 -19.59 20.35 11.07
C ALA A 11 -19.23 18.87 11.17
N LEU A 12 -19.72 18.02 10.27
CA LEU A 12 -19.11 16.69 10.02
C LEU A 12 -19.27 16.32 8.54
N ILE A 13 -18.69 17.15 7.66
CA ILE A 13 -18.38 16.78 6.28
C ILE A 13 -16.86 16.79 6.20
N PHE A 14 -16.28 15.81 5.50
CA PHE A 14 -14.83 15.58 5.29
C PHE A 14 -14.10 14.64 6.26
N ALA A 15 -14.64 13.44 6.47
CA ALA A 15 -13.81 12.26 6.73
C ALA A 15 -14.09 11.19 5.68
N VAL A 16 -13.90 11.55 4.40
CA VAL A 16 -13.96 10.58 3.30
C VAL A 16 -12.54 10.22 2.90
N GLY A 17 -12.21 8.93 3.01
CA GLY A 17 -11.31 8.30 2.06
C GLY A 17 -9.84 8.18 2.47
N SER A 18 -9.54 7.56 3.61
CA SER A 18 -8.28 6.83 3.77
C SER A 18 -8.46 5.62 4.68
N ALA A 19 -9.58 4.92 4.51
CA ALA A 19 -9.58 3.51 4.86
C ALA A 19 -8.81 2.82 3.74
N PHE A 20 -7.50 2.65 3.97
CA PHE A 20 -6.65 1.72 3.27
C PHE A 20 -7.50 0.49 2.95
N THR A 21 -7.68 0.21 1.67
CA THR A 21 -8.15 -1.08 1.22
C THR A 21 -7.08 -2.07 1.66
N ALA A 22 -7.11 -2.50 2.92
CA ALA A 22 -6.53 -3.74 3.37
C ALA A 22 -7.33 -4.82 2.66
N SER A 23 -7.00 -4.99 1.38
CA SER A 23 -7.52 -6.05 0.54
C SER A 23 -6.99 -7.31 1.20
N ASN A 24 -7.84 -7.97 1.99
CA ASN A 24 -7.66 -9.31 2.55
C ASN A 24 -7.60 -10.37 1.42
N LYS A 25 -6.82 -10.11 0.38
CA LYS A 25 -6.29 -11.13 -0.50
C LYS A 25 -5.15 -11.72 0.31
N ALA A 26 -5.21 -13.01 0.67
CA ALA A 26 -4.09 -13.71 1.26
C ALA A 26 -2.83 -13.38 0.44
N VAL A 27 -1.99 -12.47 0.98
CA VAL A 27 -0.92 -11.84 0.22
C VAL A 27 0.12 -12.91 0.00
N ALA A 28 0.38 -13.27 -1.25
CA ALA A 28 1.41 -14.25 -1.63
C ALA A 28 2.85 -13.71 -1.41
N GLY A 29 3.02 -12.81 -0.43
CA GLY A 29 4.21 -12.04 -0.13
C GLY A 29 4.18 -10.60 -0.64
N GLU A 30 4.93 -9.74 0.04
CA GLU A 30 5.34 -8.42 -0.47
C GLU A 30 6.60 -8.58 -1.33
N TYR A 31 6.68 -7.89 -2.46
CA TYR A 31 7.78 -8.00 -3.42
C TYR A 31 8.35 -6.63 -3.74
N VAL A 32 9.66 -6.58 -4.01
CA VAL A 32 10.37 -5.38 -4.47
C VAL A 32 10.84 -5.63 -5.90
N LEU A 33 10.68 -4.65 -6.78
CA LEU A 33 11.19 -4.74 -8.15
C LEU A 33 12.69 -4.46 -8.15
N GLN A 34 13.49 -5.47 -8.48
CA GLN A 34 14.94 -5.35 -8.68
C GLN A 34 15.26 -5.54 -10.17
N GLY A 35 15.64 -4.46 -10.84
CA GLY A 35 15.81 -4.44 -12.29
C GLY A 35 14.48 -4.74 -12.99
N SER A 36 14.32 -5.97 -13.49
CA SER A 36 13.13 -6.46 -14.20
C SER A 36 12.41 -7.62 -13.49
N THR A 37 12.82 -7.98 -12.27
CA THR A 37 12.26 -9.11 -11.52
C THR A 37 11.72 -8.67 -10.17
N TYR A 38 10.54 -9.17 -9.82
CA TYR A 38 9.92 -9.00 -8.52
C TYR A 38 10.49 -10.03 -7.54
N VAL A 39 11.21 -9.55 -6.53
CA VAL A 39 11.88 -10.37 -5.51
C VAL A 39 11.11 -10.30 -4.22
N LEU A 40 10.89 -11.45 -3.58
CA LEU A 40 10.15 -11.54 -2.32
C LEU A 40 10.91 -10.77 -1.23
N LYS A 41 10.24 -9.81 -0.58
CA LYS A 41 10.82 -8.91 0.41
C LYS A 41 11.47 -9.64 1.58
N SER A 42 10.91 -10.78 2.00
CA SER A 42 11.49 -11.63 3.06
C SER A 42 12.79 -12.34 2.67
N THR A 43 13.16 -12.35 1.40
CA THR A 43 14.43 -12.92 0.91
C THR A 43 15.50 -11.86 0.70
N LEU A 44 15.12 -10.58 0.78
CA LEU A 44 16.04 -9.46 0.69
C LEU A 44 16.67 -9.17 2.07
N PRO A 45 17.82 -8.49 2.10
CA PRO A 45 18.33 -7.90 3.34
C PRO A 45 17.25 -7.06 4.02
N PRO A 46 17.33 -6.90 5.36
CA PRO A 46 16.47 -5.95 6.06
C PRO A 46 16.56 -4.58 5.41
N GLY A 47 15.45 -3.86 5.44
CA GLY A 47 15.30 -2.62 4.71
C GLY A 47 13.97 -1.98 5.01
N HIS A 48 13.80 -0.78 4.47
CA HIS A 48 12.59 -0.01 4.65
C HIS A 48 12.24 0.76 3.38
N CYS A 49 11.00 1.22 3.32
CA CYS A 49 10.53 2.10 2.26
C CYS A 49 10.81 3.55 2.65
N GLU A 50 11.71 4.20 1.93
CA GLU A 50 12.02 5.62 2.09
C GLU A 50 11.29 6.46 1.04
N GLN A 51 10.94 7.70 1.38
CA GLN A 51 10.17 8.59 0.52
C GLN A 51 10.92 8.90 -0.79
N SER A 52 10.24 8.71 -1.93
CA SER A 52 10.81 8.84 -3.27
C SER A 52 9.71 9.10 -4.30
N GLN A 53 10.00 9.10 -5.61
CA GLN A 53 9.01 9.18 -6.69
C GLN A 53 8.70 7.83 -7.36
N ASN A 54 9.14 6.72 -6.77
CA ASN A 54 8.94 5.37 -7.29
C ASN A 54 7.88 4.57 -6.52
N ILE A 55 7.78 3.28 -6.83
CA ILE A 55 7.03 2.29 -6.06
C ILE A 55 8.03 1.53 -5.18
N CYS A 56 7.76 1.44 -3.87
CA CYS A 56 8.65 0.70 -2.97
C CYS A 56 8.44 -0.81 -3.11
N ASP A 57 7.19 -1.24 -2.99
CA ASP A 57 6.83 -2.64 -2.99
C ASP A 57 5.50 -2.92 -3.69
N TYR A 58 5.29 -4.20 -3.96
CA TYR A 58 4.21 -4.75 -4.74
C TYR A 58 3.61 -5.96 -4.02
N THR A 59 2.30 -6.11 -4.15
CA THR A 59 1.58 -7.29 -3.71
C THR A 59 1.40 -8.22 -4.90
N LYS A 60 1.81 -9.48 -4.78
CA LYS A 60 1.57 -10.48 -5.82
C LYS A 60 0.10 -10.90 -5.82
N THR A 61 -0.59 -10.65 -6.92
CA THR A 61 -2.05 -10.88 -7.05
C THR A 61 -2.37 -12.21 -7.74
N ASN A 62 -1.44 -12.74 -8.54
CA ASN A 62 -1.51 -14.05 -9.15
C ASN A 62 -0.38 -14.94 -8.59
N PRO A 63 -0.63 -15.77 -7.56
CA PRO A 63 0.41 -16.55 -6.88
C PRO A 63 1.18 -17.49 -7.81
N SER A 64 0.48 -18.08 -8.79
CA SER A 64 1.06 -18.99 -9.79
C SER A 64 1.72 -18.27 -10.97
N GLY A 65 1.56 -16.95 -11.06
CA GLY A 65 2.18 -16.12 -12.09
C GLY A 65 3.69 -16.02 -11.94
N ASN A 66 4.39 -15.73 -13.03
CA ASN A 66 5.83 -15.52 -13.02
C ASN A 66 6.19 -14.19 -12.30
N ASN A 67 7.43 -14.05 -11.85
CA ASN A 67 7.94 -12.87 -11.14
C ASN A 67 8.56 -11.82 -12.07
N THR A 68 8.31 -11.86 -13.37
CA THR A 68 8.85 -10.90 -14.35
C THR A 68 7.74 -10.15 -15.09
N ASP A 69 6.51 -10.67 -15.06
CA ASP A 69 5.33 -10.08 -15.66
C ASP A 69 4.63 -9.15 -14.65
N PRO A 70 4.59 -7.83 -14.92
CA PRO A 70 3.98 -6.86 -14.04
C PRO A 70 2.47 -7.06 -13.86
N ALA A 71 1.78 -7.77 -14.77
CA ALA A 71 0.35 -8.05 -14.64
C ALA A 71 0.01 -8.94 -13.42
N ASN A 72 1.01 -9.65 -12.88
CA ASN A 72 0.85 -10.49 -11.69
C ASN A 72 1.01 -9.71 -10.37
N PHE A 73 1.26 -8.39 -10.43
CA PHE A 73 1.60 -7.56 -9.28
C PHE A 73 0.80 -6.26 -9.25
N THR A 74 0.43 -5.83 -8.04
CA THR A 74 -0.20 -4.54 -7.80
C THR A 74 0.72 -3.69 -6.92
N PRO A 75 1.00 -2.41 -7.29
CA PRO A 75 1.76 -1.51 -6.43
C PRO A 75 1.08 -1.36 -5.07
N ASN A 76 1.84 -1.54 -4.00
CA ASN A 76 1.35 -1.42 -2.62
C ASN A 76 1.72 -0.05 -2.04
N GLN A 77 3.01 0.26 -1.92
CA GLN A 77 3.47 1.59 -1.48
C GLN A 77 4.02 2.43 -2.65
N ARG A 78 3.35 3.54 -2.95
CA ARG A 78 3.75 4.53 -3.98
C ARG A 78 4.47 5.72 -3.34
N ASN A 79 5.21 6.46 -4.16
CA ASN A 79 6.04 7.59 -3.74
C ASN A 79 7.09 7.18 -2.68
N ALA A 80 7.65 5.99 -2.86
CA ALA A 80 8.66 5.43 -1.98
C ALA A 80 9.61 4.50 -2.77
N SER A 81 10.77 4.18 -2.21
CA SER A 81 11.74 3.23 -2.76
C SER A 81 12.28 2.35 -1.66
N TRP A 82 12.48 1.08 -1.96
CA TRP A 82 13.08 0.14 -1.01
C TRP A 82 14.57 0.44 -0.85
N ILE A 83 15.01 0.67 0.39
CA ILE A 83 16.39 0.86 0.78
C ILE A 83 16.79 -0.31 1.67
N SER A 84 17.82 -1.06 1.27
CA SER A 84 18.44 -2.11 2.09
C SER A 84 19.35 -1.49 3.15
N GLU A 85 19.30 -2.00 4.38
CA GLU A 85 20.17 -1.65 5.51
C GLU A 85 21.48 -2.44 5.55
#